data_AF-A0A6N9ITU9-F1
#
_entry.id   AF-A0A6N9ITU9-F1
#
_cell.length_a   1.000
_cell.length_b   1.000
_cell.length_c   1.000
_cell.angle_alpha   90.00
_cell.angle_beta   90.00
_cell.angle_gamma   90.00
#
_symmetry.space_group_name_H-M   'P 1'
#
loop_
_entity.id
_entity.type
_entity.pdbx_description
1 polymer ?
#
loop_
_entity_poly.entity_id
_entity_poly.type
_entity_poly.pdbx_seq_one_letter_code
_entity_poly.pdbx_strand_id
1 'polypeptide(L)'
;MQEIIEFLSGKVFFISFGQITFIFLSCLFCLLYGKHKTGLILSYFFIFYWGFVSNRIYWLELFGDSGVGLMMYFGTGTAIALMGVLSFFQADH
;
A
#
# COMPACT_ATOMS: atom_id res chain seq x y z
N MET A 1 9.34 -19.01 23.69
CA MET A 1 8.71 -17.87 24.41
C MET A 1 9.55 -16.60 24.27
N GLN A 2 10.89 -16.65 24.48
CA GLN A 2 11.79 -15.51 24.25
C GLN A 2 11.79 -15.01 22.80
N GLU A 3 11.89 -15.89 21.80
CA GLU A 3 11.85 -15.48 20.38
C GLU A 3 10.56 -14.75 19.98
N ILE A 4 9.41 -15.15 20.56
CA ILE A 4 8.12 -14.50 20.31
C ILE A 4 8.11 -13.09 20.91
N ILE A 5 8.65 -12.92 22.11
CA ILE A 5 8.76 -11.63 22.78
C ILE A 5 9.74 -10.71 22.01
N GLU A 6 10.81 -11.28 21.48
CA GLU A 6 11.80 -10.54 20.68
C GLU A 6 11.23 -10.09 19.32
N PHE A 7 10.44 -10.95 18.66
CA PHE A 7 9.69 -10.60 17.45
C PHE A 7 8.62 -9.52 17.72
N LEU A 8 7.84 -9.67 18.80
CA LEU A 8 6.82 -8.70 19.20
C LEU A 8 7.41 -7.36 19.60
N SER A 9 8.58 -7.35 20.24
CA SER A 9 9.34 -6.13 20.58
C SER A 9 10.06 -5.52 19.37
N GLY A 10 10.07 -6.23 18.24
CA GLY A 10 10.71 -5.80 17.01
C GLY A 10 10.10 -4.50 16.49
N LYS A 11 10.95 -3.47 16.35
CA LYS A 11 10.56 -2.17 15.76
C LYS A 11 9.88 -2.34 14.39
N VAL A 12 10.34 -3.30 13.59
CA VAL A 12 9.77 -3.61 12.26
C VAL A 12 8.34 -4.11 12.39
N PHE A 13 8.06 -4.99 13.36
CA PHE A 13 6.72 -5.50 13.61
C PHE A 13 5.77 -4.37 14.01
N PHE A 14 6.16 -3.53 14.97
CA PHE A 14 5.34 -2.39 15.40
C PHE A 14 5.07 -1.37 14.28
N ILE A 15 6.05 -1.07 13.43
CA ILE A 15 5.86 -0.17 12.29
C ILE A 15 4.85 -0.75 11.30
N SER A 16 5.03 -2.01 10.91
CA SER A 16 4.12 -2.68 9.96
C SER A 16 2.70 -2.83 10.54
N PHE A 17 2.59 -3.21 11.82
CA PHE A 17 1.31 -3.35 12.51
C PHE A 17 0.58 -2.01 12.67
N GLY A 18 1.31 -0.95 13.01
CA GLY A 18 0.77 0.41 13.09
C GLY A 18 0.25 0.90 11.74
N GLN A 19 0.97 0.61 10.66
CA GLN A 19 0.57 0.96 9.29
C GLN A 19 -0.71 0.24 8.85
N ILE A 20 -0.83 -1.06 9.11
CA ILE A 20 -2.06 -1.84 8.81
C ILE A 20 -3.24 -1.31 9.63
N THR A 21 -3.03 -1.09 10.94
CA THR A 21 -4.07 -0.56 11.82
C THR A 21 -4.55 0.82 11.36
N PHE A 22 -3.62 1.68 10.95
CA PHE A 22 -3.93 3.01 10.45
C PHE A 22 -4.80 2.98 9.19
N ILE A 23 -4.48 2.14 8.20
CA ILE A 23 -5.32 1.96 7.01
C ILE A 23 -6.70 1.45 7.39
N PHE A 24 -6.74 0.40 8.22
CA PHE A 24 -7.99 -0.26 8.56
C PHE A 24 -8.94 0.73 9.22
N LEU A 25 -8.45 1.50 10.19
CA LEU A 25 -9.22 2.56 10.83
C LEU A 25 -9.61 3.66 9.84
N SER A 26 -8.69 4.11 8.98
CA SER A 26 -8.97 5.14 7.98
C SER A 26 -10.08 4.72 7.01
N CYS A 27 -10.04 3.48 6.51
CA CYS A 27 -11.05 2.92 5.63
C CYS A 27 -12.38 2.71 6.36
N LEU A 28 -12.33 2.24 7.62
CA LEU A 28 -13.52 2.07 8.46
C LEU A 28 -14.20 3.42 8.74
N PHE A 29 -13.44 4.48 9.05
CA PHE A 29 -13.98 5.82 9.18
C PHE A 29 -14.59 6.32 7.87
N CYS A 30 -13.90 6.16 6.73
CA CYS A 30 -14.46 6.55 5.43
C CYS A 30 -15.80 5.84 5.16
N LEU A 31 -15.92 4.58 5.54
CA LEU A 31 -17.15 3.80 5.39
C LEU A 31 -18.25 4.28 6.33
N LEU A 32 -17.94 4.58 7.60
CA LEU A 32 -18.90 5.12 8.57
C LEU A 32 -19.43 6.51 8.19
N TYR A 33 -18.61 7.35 7.58
CA TYR A 33 -19.01 8.69 7.11
C TYR A 33 -19.68 8.67 5.72
N GLY A 34 -19.91 7.49 5.12
CA GLY A 34 -20.45 7.36 3.76
C GLY A 34 -19.53 7.92 2.67
N LYS A 35 -18.26 8.19 2.99
CA LYS A 35 -17.24 8.73 2.08
C LYS A 35 -16.49 7.58 1.38
N HIS A 36 -17.24 6.75 0.66
CA HIS A 36 -16.70 5.56 -0.01
C HIS A 36 -15.58 5.91 -1.00
N LYS A 37 -15.74 7.01 -1.75
CA LYS A 37 -14.74 7.52 -2.70
C LYS A 37 -13.40 7.83 -2.03
N THR A 38 -13.43 8.51 -0.88
CA THR A 38 -12.20 8.84 -0.12
C THR A 38 -11.51 7.59 0.40
N GLY A 39 -12.26 6.58 0.85
CA GLY A 39 -11.68 5.30 1.29
C GLY A 39 -11.00 4.55 0.14
N LEU A 40 -11.57 4.62 -1.06
CA LEU A 40 -11.04 3.99 -2.28
C LEU A 40 -9.73 4.66 -2.73
N ILE A 41 -9.69 6.00 -2.74
CA ILE A 41 -8.49 6.79 -3.02
C ILE A 41 -7.38 6.44 -2.03
N LEU A 42 -7.70 6.45 -0.73
CA LEU A 42 -6.75 6.16 0.34
C LEU A 42 -6.17 4.74 0.21
N SER A 43 -7.01 3.77 -0.17
CA SER A 43 -6.60 2.39 -0.44
C SER A 43 -5.61 2.30 -1.62
N TYR A 44 -5.88 2.96 -2.74
CA TYR A 44 -4.97 2.93 -3.90
C TYR A 44 -3.61 3.55 -3.60
N PHE A 45 -3.57 4.74 -2.98
CA PHE A 45 -2.31 5.38 -2.62
C PHE A 45 -1.53 4.58 -1.60
N PHE A 46 -2.22 3.91 -0.68
CA PHE A 46 -1.54 3.08 0.29
C PHE A 46 -0.91 1.85 -0.36
N ILE A 47 -1.66 1.13 -1.21
CA ILE A 47 -1.13 -0.03 -1.96
C ILE A 47 0.06 0.41 -2.84
N PHE A 48 -0.03 1.58 -3.47
CA PHE A 48 1.07 2.12 -4.26
C PHE A 48 2.32 2.41 -3.40
N TYR A 49 2.15 3.11 -2.27
CA TYR A 49 3.26 3.42 -1.38
C TYR A 49 3.91 2.16 -0.81
N TRP A 50 3.12 1.23 -0.29
CA TRP A 50 3.63 0.02 0.35
C TRP A 50 4.20 -0.96 -0.68
N GLY A 51 3.44 -1.26 -1.73
CA GLY A 51 3.82 -2.22 -2.76
C GLY A 51 5.03 -1.77 -3.56
N PHE A 52 5.14 -0.47 -3.89
CA PHE A 52 6.14 0.01 -4.83
C PHE A 52 7.18 0.91 -4.17
N VAL A 53 6.79 1.93 -3.40
CA VAL A 53 7.75 2.93 -2.88
C VAL A 53 8.59 2.40 -1.71
N SER A 54 7.94 1.77 -0.73
CA SER A 54 8.58 1.24 0.48
C SER A 54 9.49 0.05 0.16
N ASN A 55 9.05 -0.81 -0.75
CA ASN A 55 9.77 -2.03 -1.13
C ASN A 55 10.61 -1.87 -2.42
N ARG A 56 10.87 -0.63 -2.86
CA ARG A 56 11.54 -0.37 -4.15
C ARG A 56 12.89 -1.08 -4.30
N ILE A 57 13.69 -1.12 -3.23
CA ILE A 57 15.04 -1.71 -3.26
C ILE A 57 14.93 -3.21 -3.50
N TYR A 58 14.04 -3.88 -2.75
CA TYR A 58 13.76 -5.30 -2.91
C TYR A 58 13.33 -5.64 -4.34
N TRP A 59 12.41 -4.86 -4.92
CA TRP A 59 11.94 -5.11 -6.28
C TRP A 59 12.99 -4.80 -7.36
N LEU A 60 13.81 -3.76 -7.16
CA LEU A 60 14.91 -3.44 -8.07
C LEU A 60 16.01 -4.50 -8.03
N GLU A 61 16.30 -5.08 -6.87
CA GLU A 61 17.24 -6.20 -6.76
C GLU A 61 16.67 -7.47 -7.40
N LEU A 62 15.37 -7.75 -7.21
CA LEU A 62 14.73 -8.95 -7.76
C LEU A 62 14.56 -8.91 -9.29
N PHE A 63 14.23 -7.74 -9.84
CA PHE A 63 13.91 -7.57 -11.26
C PHE A 63 14.98 -6.82 -12.06
N GLY A 64 16.05 -6.33 -11.42
CA GLY A 64 17.10 -5.54 -12.07
C GLY A 64 17.74 -6.24 -13.26
N ASP A 65 17.92 -7.56 -13.18
CA ASP A 65 18.51 -8.37 -14.25
C ASP A 65 17.50 -8.80 -15.34
N SER A 66 16.20 -8.62 -15.10
CA SER A 66 15.12 -8.98 -16.03
C SER A 66 14.39 -7.75 -16.52
N GLY A 67 14.73 -7.28 -17.72
CA GLY A 67 14.09 -6.10 -18.32
C GLY A 67 12.56 -6.21 -18.42
N VAL A 68 12.03 -7.42 -18.63
CA VAL A 68 10.57 -7.69 -18.65
C VAL A 68 9.96 -7.57 -17.25
N GLY A 69 10.65 -8.08 -16.22
CA GLY A 69 10.21 -7.96 -14.82
C GLY A 69 10.16 -6.50 -14.36
N LEU A 70 11.18 -5.72 -14.73
CA LEU A 70 11.24 -4.30 -14.44
C LEU A 70 10.10 -3.53 -15.11
N MET A 71 9.81 -3.82 -16.39
CA MET A 71 8.69 -3.22 -17.12
C MET A 71 7.33 -3.55 -16.47
N MET A 72 7.10 -4.80 -16.05
CA MET A 72 5.87 -5.16 -15.34
C MET A 72 5.76 -4.46 -13.99
N TYR A 73 6.86 -4.34 -13.24
CA TYR A 73 6.89 -3.62 -11.98
C TYR A 73 6.52 -2.14 -12.16
N PHE A 74 7.13 -1.44 -13.11
CA PHE A 74 6.77 -0.05 -13.41
C PHE A 74 5.34 0.09 -13.96
N GLY A 75 4.91 -0.83 -14.83
CA GLY A 75 3.58 -0.81 -15.42
C GLY A 75 2.46 -1.00 -14.40
N THR A 76 2.60 -1.98 -13.51
CA THR A 76 1.63 -2.24 -12.43
C THR A 76 1.60 -1.12 -11.40
N GLY A 77 2.77 -0.58 -11.01
CA GLY A 77 2.83 0.58 -10.11
C GLY A 77 2.14 1.80 -10.71
N THR A 78 2.42 2.10 -11.99
CA THR A 78 1.80 3.21 -12.72
C THR A 78 0.28 3.01 -12.87
N ALA A 79 -0.17 1.80 -13.17
CA ALA A 79 -1.59 1.49 -13.27
C ALA A 79 -2.35 1.74 -11.95
N ILE A 80 -1.77 1.34 -10.81
CA ILE A 80 -2.36 1.59 -9.49
C ILE A 80 -2.37 3.08 -9.15
N ALA A 81 -1.30 3.81 -9.46
CA ALA A 81 -1.26 5.26 -9.30
C ALA A 81 -2.35 5.95 -10.14
N LEU A 82 -2.52 5.53 -11.40
CA LEU A 82 -3.58 6.02 -12.28
C LEU A 82 -4.97 5.68 -11.74
N MET A 83 -5.20 4.48 -11.23
CA MET A 83 -6.47 4.10 -10.57
C MET A 83 -6.78 5.00 -9.38
N GLY A 84 -5.77 5.35 -8.57
CA GLY A 84 -5.91 6.34 -7.49
C GLY A 84 -6.32 7.72 -7.99
N VAL A 85 -5.71 8.20 -9.07
CA VAL A 85 -6.06 9.48 -9.72
C VAL A 85 -7.46 9.45 -10.33
N LEU A 86 -7.80 8.38 -11.06
CA LEU A 86 -9.12 8.21 -11.67
C LEU A 86 -10.23 8.13 -10.64
N SER A 87 -9.95 7.57 -9.46
CA SER A 87 -10.90 7.51 -8.36
C SER A 87 -11.33 8.90 -7.86
N PHE A 88 -10.54 9.97 -8.07
CA PHE A 88 -10.98 11.35 -7.80
C PHE A 88 -12.06 11.85 -8.77
N PHE A 89 -12.08 11.35 -10.01
CA PHE A 89 -13.03 11.79 -11.03
C PHE A 89 -14.31 10.96 -11.05
N GLN A 90 -14.35 9.83 -10.34
CA GLN A 90 -15.55 9.01 -10.23
C GLN A 90 -16.66 9.81 -9.52
N ALA A 91 -17.87 9.84 -10.11
CA ALA A 91 -19.02 10.49 -9.48
C ALA A 91 -19.38 9.76 -8.18
N ASP A 92 -19.77 10.53 -7.15
CA ASP A 92 -20.37 9.93 -5.95
C ASP A 92 -21.68 9.26 -6.39
N HIS A 93 -21.73 7.94 -6.28
CA HIS A 93 -22.94 7.14 -6.52
C HIS A 93 -23.89 7.23 -5.33
#